data_AF-A0AAU6HEX9-F1
#
_entry.id   AF-A0AAU6HEX9-F1
#
_cell.length_a   1.000
_cell.length_b   1.000
_cell.length_c   1.000
_cell.angle_alpha   90.00
_cell.angle_beta   90.00
_cell.angle_gamma   90.00
#
_symmetry.space_group_name_H-M   'P 1'
#
loop_
_entity.id
_entity.type
_entity.pdbx_description
1 polymer ?
#
loop_
_entity_poly.entity_id
_entity_poly.type
_entity_poly.pdbx_seq_one_letter_code
_entity_poly.pdbx_strand_id
1 'polypeptide(L)'
;MIILDHTAVLALCHGHRFLAGLVVIEAGDLQQRAHVPALCLVAASQELPGATAHVGALSGLEFLPLDFAACAAVEEAAASGIEWSCAHAVYAAVSEADGGQVLTAAPQAYDGTGVWAVDIGAP
;
A
#
# COMPACT_ATOMS: atom_id res chain seq x y z
N MET A 1 -11.21 -1.09 -3.88
CA MET A 1 -10.30 -0.69 -2.78
C MET A 1 -9.14 0.22 -3.25
N ILE A 2 -8.75 1.25 -2.47
CA ILE A 2 -7.50 2.03 -2.68
C ILE A 2 -6.42 1.50 -1.73
N ILE A 3 -5.24 1.19 -2.26
CA ILE A 3 -4.11 0.61 -1.54
C ILE A 3 -2.91 1.56 -1.63
N LEU A 4 -2.26 1.85 -0.51
CA LEU A 4 -0.98 2.57 -0.47
C LEU A 4 0.14 1.56 -0.33
N ASP A 5 1.04 1.50 -1.32
CA ASP A 5 2.25 0.71 -1.19
C ASP A 5 3.32 1.43 -0.35
N HIS A 6 4.51 0.82 -0.23
CA HIS A 6 5.59 1.37 0.57
C HIS A 6 6.06 2.76 0.10
N THR A 7 6.06 3.01 -1.21
CA THR A 7 6.45 4.31 -1.76
C THR A 7 5.39 5.39 -1.50
N ALA A 8 4.11 5.02 -1.55
CA ALA A 8 3.03 5.93 -1.18
C ALA A 8 3.02 6.21 0.33
N VAL A 9 3.37 5.24 1.17
CA VAL A 9 3.57 5.45 2.61
C VAL A 9 4.72 6.44 2.86
N LEU A 10 5.85 6.30 2.16
CA LEU A 10 6.96 7.25 2.24
C LEU A 10 6.53 8.66 1.82
N ALA A 11 5.82 8.77 0.70
CA ALA A 11 5.31 10.04 0.20
C ALA A 11 4.35 10.71 1.22
N LEU A 12 3.47 9.93 1.84
CA LEU A 12 2.58 10.42 2.88
C LEU A 12 3.36 10.94 4.09
N CYS A 13 4.39 10.23 4.55
CA CYS A 13 5.28 10.69 5.62
C CYS A 13 6.01 12.00 5.28
N HIS A 14 6.33 12.23 4.00
CA HIS A 14 6.91 13.49 3.52
C HIS A 14 5.88 14.61 3.29
N GLY A 15 4.59 14.36 3.55
CA GLY A 15 3.53 15.36 3.43
C GLY A 15 2.97 15.51 2.02
N HIS A 16 2.99 14.44 1.21
CA HIS A 16 2.40 14.45 -0.13
C HIS A 16 0.93 14.87 -0.11
N ARG A 17 0.63 16.04 -0.70
CA ARG A 17 -0.66 16.74 -0.53
C ARG A 17 -1.88 15.93 -0.96
N PHE A 18 -1.78 15.22 -2.08
CA PHE A 18 -2.88 14.39 -2.57
C PHE A 18 -3.18 13.24 -1.59
N LEU A 19 -2.14 12.55 -1.11
CA LEU A 19 -2.31 11.44 -0.18
C LEU A 19 -2.79 11.93 1.18
N ALA A 20 -2.27 13.05 1.68
CA ALA A 20 -2.76 13.67 2.91
C ALA A 20 -4.27 13.94 2.84
N GLY A 21 -4.78 14.41 1.70
CA GLY A 21 -6.21 14.61 1.47
C GLY A 21 -7.05 13.33 1.57
N LEU A 22 -6.53 12.19 1.12
CA LEU A 22 -7.20 10.89 1.23
C LEU A 22 -7.34 10.42 2.69
N VAL A 23 -6.40 10.81 3.55
CA VAL A 23 -6.38 10.39 4.97
C VAL A 23 -7.23 11.32 5.85
N VAL A 24 -7.69 12.46 5.33
CA VAL A 24 -8.59 13.40 6.03
C VAL A 24 -10.08 13.02 5.85
N ILE A 25 -10.41 11.98 5.08
CA ILE A 25 -11.80 11.57 4.84
C ILE A 25 -12.52 11.26 6.17
N GLU A 26 -13.69 11.88 6.38
CA GLU A 26 -14.46 11.83 7.62
C GLU A 26 -14.77 10.39 8.06
N ALA A 27 -14.74 10.17 9.38
CA ALA A 27 -14.92 8.89 10.06
C ALA A 27 -16.25 8.14 9.79
N GLY A 28 -17.12 8.66 8.91
CA GLY A 28 -18.44 8.12 8.62
C GLY A 28 -18.50 7.07 7.50
N ASP A 29 -17.49 6.99 6.62
CA ASP A 29 -17.51 6.04 5.49
C ASP A 29 -16.27 5.14 5.46
N LEU A 30 -16.34 4.04 6.23
CA LEU A 30 -15.26 3.04 6.32
C LEU A 30 -14.93 2.43 4.95
N GLN A 31 -15.86 2.40 4.01
CA GLN A 31 -15.65 1.85 2.67
C GLN A 31 -14.73 2.71 1.79
N GLN A 32 -14.43 3.95 2.21
CA GLN A 32 -13.58 4.89 1.47
C GLN A 32 -12.16 5.03 2.03
N ARG A 33 -11.80 4.29 3.08
CA ARG A 33 -10.45 4.38 3.67
C ARG A 33 -9.39 3.86 2.71
N ALA A 34 -8.23 4.51 2.73
CA ALA A 34 -7.06 3.98 2.05
C ALA A 34 -6.46 2.85 2.89
N HIS A 35 -6.11 1.74 2.24
CA HIS A 35 -5.62 0.54 2.89
C HIS A 35 -4.10 0.44 2.76
N VAL A 36 -3.42 0.02 3.81
CA VAL A 36 -1.96 -0.12 3.84
C VAL A 36 -1.59 -1.55 4.23
N PRO A 37 -1.05 -2.35 3.31
CA PRO A 37 -0.57 -3.69 3.63
C PRO A 37 0.57 -3.66 4.64
N ALA A 38 0.54 -4.54 5.64
CA ALA A 38 1.51 -4.53 6.74
C ALA A 38 2.98 -4.69 6.26
N LEU A 39 3.22 -5.40 5.16
CA LEU A 39 4.59 -5.51 4.61
C LEU A 39 5.07 -4.23 3.94
N CYS A 40 4.16 -3.42 3.39
CA CYS A 40 4.50 -2.12 2.84
C CYS A 40 4.97 -1.15 3.95
N LEU A 41 4.43 -1.29 5.17
CA LEU A 41 4.92 -0.53 6.34
C LEU A 41 6.36 -0.91 6.72
N VAL A 42 6.70 -2.20 6.63
CA VAL A 42 8.05 -2.71 6.88
C VAL A 42 9.01 -2.17 5.81
N ALA A 43 8.66 -2.30 4.54
CA ALA A 43 9.47 -1.77 3.43
C ALA A 43 9.67 -0.25 3.56
N ALA A 44 8.61 0.52 3.81
CA ALA A 44 8.73 1.96 4.03
C ALA A 44 9.63 2.29 5.24
N SER A 45 9.52 1.52 6.32
CA SER A 45 10.35 1.76 7.52
C SER A 45 11.81 1.37 7.35
N GLN A 46 12.15 0.55 6.36
CA GLN A 46 13.55 0.29 6.00
C GLN A 46 14.21 1.52 5.36
N GLU A 47 13.44 2.32 4.62
CA GLU A 47 13.92 3.56 4.00
C GLU A 47 13.79 4.78 4.93
N LEU A 48 12.68 4.89 5.67
CA LEU A 48 12.40 5.95 6.62
C LEU A 48 12.05 5.36 8.00
N PRO A 49 13.04 5.17 8.90
CA PRO A 49 12.78 4.68 10.24
C PRO A 49 11.71 5.49 10.97
N GLY A 50 10.67 4.81 11.46
CA GLY A 50 9.53 5.44 12.13
C GLY A 50 8.31 5.70 11.22
N ALA A 51 8.39 5.42 9.91
CA ALA A 51 7.26 5.56 8.99
C ALA A 51 5.98 4.86 9.50
N THR A 52 6.09 3.62 9.99
CA THR A 52 4.96 2.88 10.57
C THR A 52 4.29 3.63 11.72
N ALA A 53 5.08 4.16 12.66
CA ALA A 53 4.55 4.89 13.81
C ALA A 53 3.88 6.20 13.38
N HIS A 54 4.45 6.88 12.37
CA HIS A 54 3.91 8.10 11.81
C HIS A 54 2.52 7.87 11.18
N VAL A 55 2.41 6.94 10.23
CA VAL A 55 1.13 6.67 9.56
C VAL A 55 0.12 5.99 10.48
N GLY A 56 0.56 5.20 11.46
CA GLY A 56 -0.29 4.58 12.47
C GLY A 56 -0.99 5.59 13.39
N ALA A 57 -0.50 6.82 13.48
CA ALA A 57 -1.17 7.90 14.20
C ALA A 57 -2.32 8.55 13.40
N LEU A 58 -2.46 8.25 12.11
CA LEU A 58 -3.48 8.82 11.24
C LEU A 58 -4.76 7.99 11.29
N SER A 59 -5.89 8.65 11.53
CA SER A 59 -7.19 7.98 11.72
C SER A 59 -7.90 7.59 10.43
N GLY A 60 -7.40 7.99 9.25
CA GLY A 60 -8.03 7.74 7.94
C GLY A 60 -7.49 6.54 7.18
N LEU A 61 -6.59 5.77 7.78
CA LEU A 61 -6.02 4.56 7.18
C LEU A 61 -6.64 3.30 7.76
N GLU A 62 -6.66 2.25 6.96
CA GLU A 62 -6.90 0.88 7.37
C GLU A 62 -5.65 0.04 7.11
N PHE A 63 -5.26 -0.82 8.05
CA PHE A 63 -4.04 -1.62 7.94
C PHE A 63 -4.39 -3.07 7.66
N LEU A 64 -3.96 -3.57 6.50
CA LEU A 64 -4.23 -4.94 6.11
C LEU A 64 -3.19 -5.88 6.76
N PRO A 65 -3.63 -6.88 7.54
CA PRO A 65 -2.72 -7.79 8.22
C PRO A 65 -2.00 -8.70 7.22
N LEU A 66 -0.75 -9.07 7.52
CA LEU A 66 -0.11 -10.19 6.84
C LEU A 66 -0.59 -11.49 7.50
N ASP A 67 -1.80 -11.92 7.12
CA ASP A 67 -2.32 -13.21 7.55
C ASP A 67 -1.66 -14.37 6.79
N PHE A 68 -2.10 -15.61 7.05
CA PHE A 68 -1.51 -16.78 6.42
C PHE A 68 -1.68 -16.80 4.90
N ALA A 69 -2.83 -16.37 4.39
CA ALA A 69 -3.10 -16.36 2.96
C ALA A 69 -2.26 -15.30 2.24
N ALA A 70 -2.18 -14.10 2.83
CA ALA A 70 -1.30 -13.03 2.35
C ALA A 70 0.18 -13.46 2.39
N CYS A 71 0.62 -14.13 3.46
CA CYS A 71 1.97 -14.63 3.60
C CYS A 71 2.33 -15.65 2.49
N ALA A 72 1.47 -16.64 2.27
CA ALA A 72 1.67 -17.65 1.23
C ALA A 72 1.71 -17.03 -0.18
N ALA A 73 0.83 -16.06 -0.45
CA ALA A 73 0.82 -15.34 -1.73
C ALA A 73 2.10 -14.51 -1.94
N VAL A 74 2.60 -13.86 -0.88
CA VAL A 74 3.86 -13.10 -0.92
C VAL A 74 5.06 -14.03 -1.16
N GLU A 75 5.09 -15.20 -0.53
CA GLU A 75 6.12 -16.22 -0.76
C GLU A 75 6.14 -16.66 -2.23
N GLU A 76 4.98 -16.99 -2.79
CA GLU A 76 4.86 -17.41 -4.20
C GLU A 76 5.24 -16.28 -5.18
N ALA A 77 4.80 -15.06 -4.91
CA ALA A 77 5.15 -13.88 -5.71
C ALA A 77 6.67 -13.62 -5.69
N ALA A 78 7.30 -13.68 -4.52
CA ALA A 78 8.74 -13.53 -4.37
C ALA A 78 9.52 -14.64 -5.10
N ALA A 79 9.06 -15.90 -4.99
CA ALA A 79 9.63 -17.02 -5.73
C ALA A 79 9.50 -16.86 -7.25
N SER A 80 8.49 -16.11 -7.71
CA SER A 80 8.23 -15.78 -9.12
C SER A 80 8.95 -14.51 -9.60
N GLY A 81 9.76 -13.87 -8.74
CA GLY A 81 10.56 -12.70 -9.07
C GLY A 81 9.86 -11.34 -8.89
N ILE A 82 8.68 -11.31 -8.25
CA ILE A 82 8.05 -10.06 -7.83
C ILE A 82 8.76 -9.56 -6.57
N GLU A 83 9.10 -8.28 -6.52
CA GLU A 83 9.71 -7.67 -5.34
C GLU A 83 8.80 -7.78 -4.11
N TRP A 84 9.35 -8.29 -3.01
CA TRP A 84 8.59 -8.57 -1.79
C TRP A 84 7.92 -7.31 -1.20
N SER A 85 8.51 -6.14 -1.43
CA SER A 85 8.00 -4.83 -0.98
C SER A 85 6.68 -4.43 -1.65
N CYS A 86 6.39 -5.01 -2.82
CA CYS A 86 5.16 -4.80 -3.59
C CYS A 86 4.20 -6.00 -3.52
N ALA A 87 4.71 -7.20 -3.23
CA ALA A 87 3.95 -8.46 -3.29
C ALA A 87 2.68 -8.45 -2.42
N HIS A 88 2.70 -7.85 -1.23
CA HIS A 88 1.51 -7.77 -0.38
C HIS A 88 0.47 -6.78 -0.93
N ALA A 89 0.92 -5.67 -1.53
CA ALA A 89 0.02 -4.75 -2.24
C ALA A 89 -0.60 -5.42 -3.47
N VAL A 90 0.17 -6.22 -4.21
CA VAL A 90 -0.33 -7.05 -5.32
C VAL A 90 -1.41 -8.00 -4.82
N TYR A 91 -1.13 -8.79 -3.79
CA TYR A 91 -2.11 -9.71 -3.19
C TYR A 91 -3.40 -9.00 -2.78
N ALA A 92 -3.29 -7.87 -2.08
CA ALA A 92 -4.44 -7.09 -1.63
C ALA A 92 -5.27 -6.57 -2.83
N ALA A 93 -4.62 -6.10 -3.89
CA ALA A 93 -5.29 -5.56 -5.06
C ALA A 93 -6.02 -6.62 -5.89
N VAL A 94 -5.42 -7.79 -6.07
CA VAL A 94 -6.00 -8.87 -6.88
C VAL A 94 -7.07 -9.67 -6.13
N SER A 95 -7.03 -9.69 -4.80
CA SER A 95 -8.02 -10.39 -3.97
C SER A 95 -9.35 -9.64 -3.84
N GLU A 96 -9.37 -8.36 -4.21
CA GLU A 96 -10.58 -7.53 -4.23
C GLU A 96 -11.46 -7.88 -5.45
N ALA A 97 -12.75 -8.12 -5.22
CA ALA A 97 -13.67 -8.59 -6.25
C ALA A 97 -13.79 -7.64 -7.46
N ASP A 98 -13.76 -6.33 -7.23
CA ASP A 98 -13.85 -5.29 -8.27
C ASP A 98 -12.47 -4.77 -8.73
N GLY A 99 -11.39 -5.36 -8.22
CA GLY A 99 -10.02 -4.93 -8.46
C GLY A 99 -9.61 -3.72 -7.60
N GLY A 100 -8.50 -3.87 -6.88
CA GLY A 100 -7.88 -2.77 -6.12
C GLY A 100 -7.00 -1.87 -6.99
N GLN A 101 -6.94 -0.59 -6.63
CA GLN A 101 -5.96 0.36 -7.16
C GLN A 101 -4.78 0.49 -6.21
N VAL A 102 -3.56 0.39 -6.71
CA VAL A 102 -2.36 0.65 -5.92
C VAL A 102 -1.81 2.02 -6.25
N LEU A 103 -1.82 2.92 -5.27
CA LEU A 103 -1.13 4.20 -5.35
C LEU A 103 0.35 3.98 -5.06
N THR A 104 1.22 4.44 -5.95
CA THR A 104 2.67 4.19 -5.90
C THR A 104 3.44 5.27 -6.65
N ALA A 105 4.68 5.54 -6.22
CA ALA A 105 5.64 6.37 -6.96
C ALA A 105 6.50 5.54 -7.95
N ALA A 106 6.31 4.22 -7.98
CA ALA A 106 7.03 3.29 -8.85
C ALA A 106 6.06 2.37 -9.61
N PRO A 107 5.18 2.92 -10.47
CA PRO A 107 4.14 2.12 -11.14
C PRO A 107 4.69 0.97 -11.99
N GLN A 108 5.92 1.09 -12.51
CA GLN A 108 6.57 0.05 -13.32
C GLN A 108 6.87 -1.23 -12.50
N ALA A 109 6.95 -1.14 -11.17
CA ALA A 109 7.12 -2.31 -10.31
C ALA A 109 5.92 -3.27 -10.34
N TYR A 110 4.78 -2.82 -10.88
CA TYR A 110 3.55 -3.60 -11.00
C TYR A 110 3.31 -4.13 -12.42
N ASP A 111 4.22 -3.90 -13.38
CA ASP A 111 4.09 -4.41 -14.74
C ASP A 111 3.96 -5.94 -14.75
N GLY A 112 2.95 -6.45 -15.47
CA GLY A 112 2.69 -7.89 -15.57
C GLY A 112 2.01 -8.53 -14.35
N THR A 113 1.75 -7.78 -13.28
CA THR A 113 1.08 -8.31 -12.06
C THR A 113 -0.45 -8.34 -12.17
N GLY A 114 -1.03 -7.68 -13.18
CA GLY A 114 -2.47 -7.51 -13.34
C GLY A 114 -3.10 -6.45 -12.42
N VAL A 115 -2.29 -5.77 -11.61
CA VAL A 115 -2.72 -4.69 -10.72
C VAL A 115 -2.87 -3.37 -11.48
N TRP A 116 -3.91 -2.59 -11.14
CA TRP A 116 -3.99 -1.21 -11.59
C TRP A 116 -3.15 -0.30 -10.68
N ALA A 117 -1.91 -0.05 -11.10
CA ALA A 117 -1.04 0.92 -10.45
C ALA A 117 -1.35 2.36 -10.91
N VAL A 118 -1.46 3.27 -9.96
CA VAL A 118 -1.69 4.70 -10.17
C VAL A 118 -0.46 5.46 -9.68
N ASP A 119 0.18 6.16 -10.60
CA ASP A 119 1.33 7.01 -10.30
C ASP A 119 0.92 8.21 -9.45
N ILE A 120 1.53 8.36 -8.27
CA ILE A 120 1.32 9.52 -7.39
C ILE A 120 2.28 10.68 -7.69
N GLY A 121 3.28 10.45 -8.56
CA GLY A 121 4.38 11.37 -8.79
C GLY A 121 5.51 11.21 -7.76
N ALA A 122 6.34 12.25 -7.63
CA ALA A 122 7.48 12.22 -6.73
C ALA A 122 7.04 12.04 -5.26
N PRO A 123 7.70 11.13 -4.51
CA PRO A 123 7.45 10.95 -3.08
C PRO A 123 7.94 12.13 -2.23
#